data_AF-A0A520X851-F1
#
_entry.id   AF-A0A520X851-F1
#
_cell.length_a   1.000
_cell.length_b   1.000
_cell.length_c   1.000
_cell.angle_alpha   90.00
_cell.angle_beta   90.00
_cell.angle_gamma   90.00
#
_symmetry.space_group_name_H-M   'P 1'
#
loop_
_entity.id
_entity.type
_entity.pdbx_description
1 polymer ?
#
loop_
_entity_poly.entity_id
_entity_poly.type
_entity_poly.pdbx_seq_one_letter_code
_entity_poly.pdbx_strand_id
1 'polypeptide(L)'
;MFLTEKKDVKEIDEALKKYKKIGVVGCASCASVCLTGGSREVREMKKHLESSGKEVTFTISIDEPCDKRVLKEDIRFVEDELKETEAVVVLSCGTGVQTIGDFIQKKVVSGTDSKYIAQTEHIGEYYALCGGCDSCRLNFTGGVCTITLCPKGLLNGPCEGHNGNNCEVFEDKECVFVKSYELLKKYSEEDNLNKIFEPRDYGHSTTRTKI
;
A
#
# COMPACT_ATOMS: atom_id res chain seq x y z
N MET A 1 0.75 -3.22 7.85
CA MET A 1 -0.40 -2.76 7.03
C MET A 1 0.12 -1.94 5.86
N PHE A 2 -0.61 -1.87 4.75
CA PHE A 2 -0.28 -0.89 3.70
C PHE A 2 -0.88 0.47 4.06
N LEU A 3 -0.04 1.51 4.05
CA LEU A 3 -0.47 2.90 4.09
C LEU A 3 -1.16 3.23 2.77
N THR A 4 -2.40 3.67 2.87
CA THR A 4 -3.20 4.11 1.73
C THR A 4 -3.61 5.56 1.88
N GLU A 5 -3.61 6.30 0.77
CA GLU A 5 -4.14 7.66 0.68
C GLU A 5 -5.35 7.68 -0.24
N LYS A 6 -6.31 8.58 0.00
CA LYS A 6 -7.45 8.75 -0.91
C LYS A 6 -6.91 9.20 -2.28
N LYS A 7 -7.30 8.50 -3.33
CA LYS A 7 -6.97 8.89 -4.71
C LYS A 7 -7.75 10.15 -5.08
N ASP A 8 -7.21 10.96 -6.00
CA ASP A 8 -7.96 12.10 -6.53
C ASP A 8 -9.28 11.62 -7.14
N VAL A 9 -10.37 12.20 -6.64
CA VAL A 9 -11.73 11.86 -7.05
C VAL A 9 -11.93 12.08 -8.55
N LYS A 10 -11.26 13.07 -9.15
CA LYS A 10 -11.32 13.31 -10.61
C LYS A 10 -10.75 12.14 -11.41
N GLU A 11 -9.70 11.50 -10.90
CA GLU A 11 -9.10 10.31 -11.53
C GLU A 11 -10.10 9.14 -11.51
N ILE A 12 -10.81 8.98 -10.40
CA ILE A 12 -11.87 7.97 -10.25
C ILE A 12 -13.02 8.26 -11.22
N ASP A 13 -13.48 9.50 -11.31
CA ASP A 13 -14.59 9.91 -12.18
C ASP A 13 -14.27 9.68 -13.66
N GLU A 14 -13.06 10.06 -14.10
CA GLU A 14 -12.63 9.83 -15.48
C GLU A 14 -12.50 8.32 -15.78
N ALA A 15 -11.97 7.53 -14.84
CA ALA A 15 -11.92 6.07 -14.96
C ALA A 15 -13.32 5.43 -15.03
N LEU A 16 -14.34 6.07 -14.45
CA LEU A 16 -15.73 5.61 -14.43
C LEU A 16 -16.62 6.22 -15.51
N LYS A 17 -16.10 7.11 -16.37
CA LYS A 17 -16.90 7.92 -17.32
C LYS A 17 -17.90 7.12 -18.15
N LYS A 18 -17.54 5.90 -18.56
CA LYS A 18 -18.35 5.02 -19.43
C LYS A 18 -19.32 4.11 -18.67
N TYR A 19 -19.21 4.05 -17.35
CA TYR A 19 -19.98 3.14 -16.49
C TYR A 19 -21.03 3.92 -15.71
N LYS A 20 -22.23 3.40 -15.60
CA LYS A 20 -23.37 4.00 -14.90
C LYS A 20 -23.67 3.27 -13.59
N LYS A 21 -23.64 1.94 -13.57
CA LYS A 21 -23.95 1.11 -12.41
C LYS A 21 -22.68 0.69 -11.67
N ILE A 22 -22.47 1.23 -10.48
CA ILE A 22 -21.20 1.15 -9.74
C ILE A 22 -21.36 0.44 -8.41
N GLY A 23 -20.49 -0.52 -8.10
CA GLY A 23 -20.33 -1.08 -6.76
C GLY A 23 -19.22 -0.35 -5.99
N VAL A 24 -19.31 -0.29 -4.66
CA VAL A 24 -18.22 0.25 -3.82
C VAL A 24 -17.81 -0.78 -2.78
N VAL A 25 -16.52 -1.12 -2.77
CA VAL A 25 -15.92 -2.05 -1.80
C VAL A 25 -14.88 -1.31 -0.98
N GLY A 26 -14.99 -1.38 0.35
CA GLY A 26 -14.00 -0.87 1.29
C GLY A 26 -13.18 -1.99 1.94
N CYS A 27 -11.98 -1.63 2.44
CA CYS A 27 -11.17 -2.47 3.31
C CYS A 27 -11.32 -2.01 4.76
N ALA A 28 -11.89 -2.87 5.62
CA ALA A 28 -12.15 -2.57 7.03
C ALA A 28 -10.94 -2.81 7.95
N SER A 29 -9.83 -3.37 7.44
CA SER A 29 -8.54 -3.46 8.13
C SER A 29 -7.62 -2.26 7.82
N CYS A 30 -6.62 -2.44 6.96
CA CYS A 30 -5.52 -1.48 6.74
C CYS A 30 -6.02 -0.11 6.25
N ALA A 31 -6.91 -0.08 5.25
CA ALA A 31 -7.38 1.19 4.68
C ALA A 31 -8.33 1.93 5.63
N SER A 32 -9.06 1.21 6.48
CA SER A 32 -9.89 1.77 7.55
C SER A 32 -9.04 2.43 8.62
N VAL A 33 -7.94 1.79 9.04
CA VAL A 33 -6.97 2.41 9.96
C VAL A 33 -6.43 3.71 9.36
N CYS A 34 -6.08 3.72 8.07
CA CYS A 34 -5.65 4.92 7.35
C CYS A 34 -6.76 5.96 7.10
N LEU A 35 -8.01 5.71 7.50
CA LEU A 35 -9.17 6.58 7.22
C LEU A 35 -9.41 6.84 5.72
N THR A 36 -9.17 5.81 4.90
CA THR A 36 -9.26 5.90 3.43
C THR A 36 -10.14 4.83 2.78
N GLY A 37 -10.57 3.80 3.52
CA GLY A 37 -11.39 2.73 2.95
C GLY A 37 -12.35 2.03 3.91
N GLY A 38 -12.53 2.53 5.13
CA GLY A 38 -13.49 1.98 6.07
C GLY A 38 -14.94 2.33 5.69
N SER A 39 -15.90 1.90 6.51
CA SER A 39 -17.32 2.09 6.21
C SER A 39 -17.74 3.56 6.08
N ARG A 40 -17.02 4.47 6.77
CA ARG A 40 -17.25 5.92 6.61
C ARG A 40 -16.85 6.37 5.21
N GLU A 41 -15.66 6.00 4.75
CA GLU A 41 -15.14 6.39 3.45
C GLU A 41 -15.93 5.73 2.30
N VAL A 42 -16.44 4.50 2.49
CA VAL A 42 -17.39 3.86 1.57
C VAL A 42 -18.66 4.69 1.42
N ARG A 43 -19.22 5.20 2.53
CA ARG A 43 -20.41 6.07 2.48
C ARG A 43 -20.13 7.41 1.81
N GLU A 44 -18.96 7.99 2.04
CA GLU A 44 -18.52 9.22 1.36
C GLU A 44 -18.41 9.01 -0.15
N MET A 45 -17.75 7.93 -0.57
CA MET A 45 -17.61 7.57 -1.98
C MET A 45 -18.96 7.30 -2.64
N LYS A 46 -19.86 6.58 -1.96
CA LYS A 46 -21.24 6.38 -2.44
C LYS A 46 -21.93 7.71 -2.75
N LYS A 47 -21.93 8.64 -1.78
CA LYS A 47 -22.55 9.97 -1.95
C LYS A 47 -21.94 10.74 -3.12
N HIS A 48 -20.62 10.71 -3.25
CA HIS A 48 -19.93 11.35 -4.37
C HIS A 48 -20.38 10.79 -5.72
N LEU A 49 -20.39 9.46 -5.87
CA LEU A 49 -20.78 8.79 -7.10
C LEU A 49 -22.25 9.08 -7.47
N GLU A 50 -23.16 9.03 -6.50
CA GLU A 50 -24.57 9.39 -6.70
C GLU A 50 -24.73 10.85 -7.14
N SER A 51 -23.99 11.78 -6.51
CA SER A 51 -24.00 13.20 -6.91
C SER A 51 -23.43 13.44 -8.31
N SER A 52 -22.58 12.52 -8.79
CA SER A 52 -21.99 12.53 -10.13
C SER A 52 -22.85 11.81 -11.17
N GLY A 53 -24.10 11.45 -10.83
CA GLY A 53 -25.07 10.82 -11.73
C GLY A 53 -24.87 9.32 -11.93
N LYS A 54 -24.08 8.64 -11.08
CA LYS A 54 -23.92 7.19 -11.08
C LYS A 54 -25.00 6.53 -10.22
N GLU A 55 -25.38 5.31 -10.58
CA GLU A 55 -26.26 4.45 -9.79
C GLU A 55 -25.39 3.50 -8.96
N VAL A 56 -25.40 3.65 -7.64
CA VAL A 56 -24.61 2.76 -6.77
C VAL A 56 -25.42 1.51 -6.45
N THR A 57 -25.05 0.37 -7.03
CA THR A 57 -25.80 -0.89 -6.95
C THR A 57 -25.62 -1.60 -5.61
N PHE A 58 -24.42 -1.53 -5.02
CA PHE A 58 -24.15 -2.07 -3.69
C PHE A 58 -22.98 -1.33 -3.03
N THR A 59 -22.91 -1.44 -1.71
CA THR A 59 -21.73 -1.05 -0.93
C THR A 59 -21.42 -2.10 0.12
N ILE A 60 -20.15 -2.47 0.26
CA ILE A 60 -19.71 -3.42 1.28
C ILE A 60 -18.35 -3.00 1.85
N SER A 61 -18.12 -3.26 3.14
CA SER A 61 -16.81 -3.13 3.77
C SER A 61 -16.35 -4.52 4.15
N ILE A 62 -15.29 -4.99 3.49
CA ILE A 62 -14.71 -6.32 3.69
C ILE A 62 -13.50 -6.14 4.59
N ASP A 63 -13.29 -7.01 5.57
CA ASP A 63 -12.17 -6.87 6.51
C ASP A 63 -10.81 -6.87 5.78
N GLU A 64 -10.56 -7.95 5.06
CA GLU A 64 -9.32 -8.16 4.31
C GLU A 64 -9.65 -8.53 2.85
N PRO A 65 -9.99 -7.56 1.99
CA PRO A 65 -10.34 -7.84 0.59
C PRO A 65 -9.16 -8.39 -0.23
N CYS A 66 -7.94 -8.28 0.31
CA CYS A 66 -6.74 -8.93 -0.24
C CYS A 66 -6.66 -10.43 0.09
N ASP A 67 -7.38 -10.94 1.09
CA ASP A 67 -7.56 -12.37 1.35
C ASP A 67 -8.75 -12.91 0.55
N LYS A 68 -8.46 -13.79 -0.41
CA LYS A 68 -9.46 -14.37 -1.31
C LYS A 68 -10.52 -15.20 -0.58
N ARG A 69 -10.22 -15.76 0.59
CA ARG A 69 -11.17 -16.56 1.39
C ARG A 69 -12.23 -15.66 1.99
N VAL A 70 -11.80 -14.57 2.64
CA VAL A 70 -12.68 -13.55 3.24
C VAL A 70 -13.52 -12.88 2.15
N LEU A 71 -12.87 -12.44 1.06
CA LEU A 71 -13.56 -11.85 -0.09
C LEU A 71 -14.68 -12.75 -0.64
N LYS A 72 -14.43 -14.05 -0.76
CA LYS A 72 -15.42 -15.02 -1.30
C LYS A 72 -16.61 -15.20 -0.37
N GLU A 73 -16.44 -15.04 0.92
CA GLU A 73 -17.54 -15.13 1.88
C GLU A 73 -18.39 -13.86 1.82
N ASP A 74 -17.75 -12.69 1.86
CA ASP A 74 -18.45 -11.40 1.92
C ASP A 74 -19.17 -11.03 0.63
N ILE A 75 -18.60 -11.36 -0.54
CA ILE A 75 -19.25 -11.04 -1.83
C ILE A 75 -20.57 -11.78 -2.02
N ARG A 76 -20.81 -12.91 -1.33
CA ARG A 76 -22.09 -13.62 -1.42
C ARG A 76 -23.28 -12.79 -0.95
N PHE A 77 -23.05 -11.84 -0.04
CA PHE A 77 -24.10 -10.95 0.46
C PHE A 77 -24.54 -9.90 -0.55
N VAL A 78 -23.78 -9.72 -1.64
CA VAL A 78 -24.04 -8.73 -2.69
C VAL A 78 -24.00 -9.37 -4.09
N GLU A 79 -24.13 -10.70 -4.18
CA GLU A 79 -23.92 -11.44 -5.43
C GLU A 79 -24.96 -11.06 -6.49
N ASP A 80 -26.20 -10.82 -6.08
CA ASP A 80 -27.29 -10.45 -6.98
C ASP A 80 -27.11 -9.03 -7.50
N GLU A 81 -26.81 -8.06 -6.63
CA GLU A 81 -26.50 -6.69 -7.02
C GLU A 81 -25.23 -6.62 -7.88
N LEU A 82 -24.23 -7.44 -7.57
CA LEU A 82 -22.98 -7.51 -8.32
C LEU A 82 -23.22 -7.93 -9.77
N LYS A 83 -24.22 -8.77 -10.08
CA LYS A 83 -24.55 -9.15 -11.48
C LYS A 83 -24.93 -7.94 -12.32
N GLU A 84 -25.68 -7.01 -11.74
CA GLU A 84 -26.17 -5.77 -12.36
C GLU A 84 -25.08 -4.67 -12.45
N THR A 85 -24.01 -4.78 -11.67
CA THR A 85 -22.91 -3.81 -11.61
C THR A 85 -22.01 -3.86 -12.85
N GLU A 86 -21.60 -2.71 -13.38
CA GLU A 86 -20.69 -2.61 -14.52
C GLU A 86 -19.22 -2.42 -14.09
N ALA A 87 -18.98 -1.64 -13.02
CA ALA A 87 -17.65 -1.41 -12.46
C ALA A 87 -17.70 -1.29 -10.93
N VAL A 88 -16.59 -1.60 -10.26
CA VAL A 88 -16.45 -1.54 -8.80
C VAL A 88 -15.32 -0.60 -8.42
N VAL A 89 -15.63 0.40 -7.60
CA VAL A 89 -14.63 1.23 -6.92
C VAL A 89 -14.15 0.52 -5.67
N VAL A 90 -12.84 0.35 -5.54
CA VAL A 90 -12.23 -0.39 -4.45
C VAL A 90 -11.37 0.56 -3.62
N LEU A 91 -11.76 0.81 -2.38
CA LEU A 91 -11.04 1.59 -1.38
C LEU A 91 -10.13 0.67 -0.56
N SER A 92 -9.06 0.18 -1.18
CA SER A 92 -8.08 -0.72 -0.55
C SER A 92 -6.71 -0.62 -1.21
N CYS A 93 -5.69 -1.25 -0.64
CA CYS A 93 -4.37 -1.29 -1.29
C CYS A 93 -4.39 -2.02 -2.65
N GLY A 94 -3.32 -1.90 -3.42
CA GLY A 94 -3.20 -2.48 -4.76
C GLY A 94 -3.41 -3.99 -4.78
N THR A 95 -3.04 -4.71 -3.71
CA THR A 95 -3.34 -6.14 -3.58
C THR A 95 -4.84 -6.39 -3.49
N GLY A 96 -5.57 -5.64 -2.66
CA GLY A 96 -7.03 -5.79 -2.54
C GLY A 96 -7.77 -5.46 -3.83
N VAL A 97 -7.36 -4.39 -4.54
CA VAL A 97 -7.89 -4.04 -5.86
C VAL A 97 -7.73 -5.19 -6.85
N GLN A 98 -6.54 -5.80 -6.89
CA GLN A 98 -6.25 -6.91 -7.79
C GLN A 98 -6.98 -8.19 -7.40
N THR A 99 -7.01 -8.55 -6.11
CA THR A 99 -7.73 -9.73 -5.63
C THR A 99 -9.22 -9.63 -5.94
N ILE A 100 -9.84 -8.46 -5.72
CA ILE A 100 -11.23 -8.22 -6.09
C ILE A 100 -11.42 -8.35 -7.60
N GLY A 101 -10.57 -7.71 -8.41
CA GLY A 101 -10.64 -7.80 -9.87
C GLY A 101 -10.54 -9.23 -10.40
N ASP A 102 -9.61 -10.01 -9.86
CA ASP A 102 -9.43 -11.45 -10.17
C ASP A 102 -10.64 -12.29 -9.76
N PHE A 103 -11.33 -11.93 -8.67
CA PHE A 103 -12.50 -12.67 -8.19
C PHE A 103 -13.78 -12.33 -8.96
N ILE A 104 -14.10 -11.05 -9.14
CA ILE A 104 -15.37 -10.62 -9.73
C ILE A 104 -15.36 -10.61 -11.26
N GLN A 105 -14.17 -10.62 -11.90
CA GLN A 105 -14.00 -10.61 -13.36
C GLN A 105 -14.75 -9.44 -14.06
N LYS A 106 -14.83 -8.29 -13.37
CA LYS A 106 -15.44 -7.04 -13.85
C LYS A 106 -14.43 -5.88 -13.72
N LYS A 107 -14.77 -4.73 -14.28
CA LYS A 107 -13.92 -3.54 -14.18
C LYS A 107 -13.78 -3.13 -12.71
N VAL A 108 -12.53 -3.08 -12.23
CA VAL A 108 -12.18 -2.45 -10.95
C VAL A 108 -11.48 -1.11 -11.16
N VAL A 109 -11.79 -0.16 -10.28
CA VAL A 109 -11.15 1.15 -10.19
C VAL A 109 -10.62 1.30 -8.78
N SER A 110 -9.32 1.52 -8.63
CA SER A 110 -8.73 1.86 -7.33
C SER A 110 -9.26 3.22 -6.88
N GLY A 111 -9.76 3.32 -5.66
CA GLY A 111 -10.13 4.61 -5.05
C GLY A 111 -9.11 5.10 -4.01
N THR A 112 -8.01 4.39 -3.83
CA THR A 112 -6.88 4.80 -2.99
C THR A 112 -5.55 4.52 -3.69
N ASP A 113 -4.51 5.26 -3.30
CA ASP A 113 -3.12 4.99 -3.68
C ASP A 113 -2.43 4.21 -2.57
N SER A 114 -1.71 3.14 -2.94
CA SER A 114 -0.85 2.40 -2.01
C SER A 114 0.51 3.07 -1.95
N LYS A 115 0.97 3.44 -0.76
CA LYS A 115 2.25 4.13 -0.58
C LYS A 115 3.34 3.17 -0.13
N TYR A 116 3.25 2.68 1.10
CA TYR A 116 4.29 1.86 1.73
C TYR A 116 3.69 0.84 2.68
N ILE A 117 4.48 -0.16 3.08
CA ILE A 117 4.15 -0.98 4.25
C ILE A 117 4.57 -0.16 5.47
N ALA A 118 3.57 0.21 6.27
CA ALA A 118 3.73 1.14 7.36
C ALA A 118 3.39 0.52 8.71
N GLN A 119 4.04 1.06 9.74
CA GLN A 119 3.66 0.94 11.13
C GLN A 119 2.67 2.05 11.47
N THR A 120 1.67 1.71 12.27
CA THR A 120 0.79 2.69 12.93
C THR A 120 1.31 2.94 14.33
N GLU A 121 1.73 4.18 14.60
CA GLU A 121 2.06 4.60 15.96
C GLU A 121 0.78 5.05 16.68
N HIS A 122 0.06 5.98 16.06
CA HIS A 122 -1.27 6.43 16.47
C HIS A 122 -2.21 6.52 15.25
N ILE A 123 -3.52 6.53 15.48
CA ILE A 123 -4.47 6.74 14.36
C ILE A 123 -4.24 8.14 13.79
N GLY A 124 -3.87 8.20 12.52
CA GLY A 124 -3.45 9.43 11.84
C GLY A 124 -1.93 9.61 11.74
N GLU A 125 -1.14 8.82 12.46
CA GLU A 125 0.33 8.90 12.51
C GLU A 125 0.95 7.57 12.08
N TYR A 126 1.56 7.58 10.89
CA TYR A 126 2.07 6.38 10.22
C TYR A 126 3.51 6.57 9.77
N TYR A 127 4.31 5.50 9.90
CA TYR A 127 5.71 5.50 9.49
C TYR A 127 5.96 4.42 8.45
N ALA A 128 6.43 4.83 7.27
CA ALA A 128 6.85 3.90 6.23
C ALA A 128 8.16 3.21 6.67
N LEU A 129 8.08 1.94 7.03
CA LEU A 129 9.24 1.16 7.49
C LEU A 129 9.67 0.07 6.50
N CYS A 130 8.82 -0.32 5.55
CA CYS A 130 9.15 -1.34 4.56
C CYS A 130 8.58 -1.00 3.17
N GLY A 131 9.41 -1.23 2.14
CA GLY A 131 9.10 -1.01 0.73
C GLY A 131 8.83 -2.30 -0.05
N GLY A 132 8.82 -3.45 0.62
CA GLY A 132 8.55 -4.76 -0.01
C GLY A 132 9.64 -5.18 -1.00
N CYS A 133 10.80 -5.59 -0.50
CA CYS A 133 11.97 -5.98 -1.33
C CYS A 133 12.10 -7.49 -1.62
N ASP A 134 11.13 -8.31 -1.18
CA ASP A 134 11.10 -9.79 -1.24
C ASP A 134 12.20 -10.50 -0.43
N SER A 135 13.41 -9.97 -0.44
CA SER A 135 14.54 -10.52 0.28
C SER A 135 15.02 -9.54 1.36
N CYS A 136 14.43 -9.64 2.55
CA CYS A 136 14.72 -8.76 3.68
C CYS A 136 16.21 -8.79 4.09
N ARG A 137 16.77 -7.62 4.43
CA ARG A 137 18.19 -7.43 4.78
C ARG A 137 18.41 -6.72 6.12
N LEU A 138 17.35 -6.56 6.92
CA LEU A 138 17.41 -5.84 8.21
C LEU A 138 18.43 -6.43 9.20
N ASN A 139 18.72 -7.73 9.10
CA ASN A 139 19.74 -8.41 9.91
C ASN A 139 21.18 -7.92 9.65
N PHE A 140 21.41 -7.16 8.57
CA PHE A 140 22.74 -6.64 8.23
C PHE A 140 22.87 -5.13 8.42
N THR A 141 21.78 -4.47 8.80
CA THR A 141 21.69 -3.01 8.91
C THR A 141 21.26 -2.56 10.30
N GLY A 142 21.47 -3.41 11.32
CA GLY A 142 21.06 -3.14 12.70
C GLY A 142 19.54 -2.95 12.83
N GLY A 143 18.75 -3.58 11.97
CA GLY A 143 17.28 -3.45 11.95
C GLY A 143 16.75 -2.25 11.15
N VAL A 144 17.59 -1.51 10.43
CA VAL A 144 17.18 -0.29 9.71
C VAL A 144 16.98 -0.56 8.22
N CYS A 145 15.80 -0.23 7.68
CA CYS A 145 15.56 -0.41 6.24
C CYS A 145 16.19 0.73 5.43
N THR A 146 17.35 0.50 4.82
CA THR A 146 18.03 1.51 3.99
C THR A 146 17.31 1.77 2.67
N ILE A 147 16.57 0.80 2.14
CA ILE A 147 15.80 0.97 0.90
C ILE A 147 14.60 1.91 1.12
N THR A 148 13.89 1.77 2.25
CA THR A 148 12.68 2.56 2.51
C THR A 148 12.99 3.90 3.14
N LEU A 149 13.94 3.96 4.07
CA LEU A 149 14.21 5.16 4.84
C LEU A 149 15.25 6.07 4.17
N CYS A 150 16.05 5.58 3.23
CA CYS A 150 16.88 6.44 2.39
C CYS A 150 16.04 7.09 1.29
N PRO A 151 16.06 8.43 1.13
CA PRO A 151 15.39 9.09 -0.01
C PRO A 151 15.91 8.63 -1.37
N LYS A 152 17.14 8.10 -1.41
CA LYS A 152 17.77 7.56 -2.63
C LYS A 152 17.59 6.05 -2.80
N GLY A 153 16.92 5.37 -1.85
CA GLY A 153 16.67 3.93 -1.91
C GLY A 153 17.93 3.06 -1.93
N LEU A 154 19.01 3.51 -1.29
CA LEU A 154 20.32 2.86 -1.37
C LEU A 154 20.42 1.60 -0.52
N LEU A 155 21.11 0.60 -1.06
CA LEU A 155 21.34 -0.68 -0.38
C LEU A 155 22.79 -0.82 0.11
N ASN A 156 23.78 -0.57 -0.76
CA ASN A 156 25.19 -0.84 -0.49
C ASN A 156 25.95 0.43 -0.07
N GLY A 157 25.57 0.99 1.08
CA GLY A 157 26.32 2.06 1.73
C GLY A 157 25.87 3.50 1.39
N PRO A 158 26.45 4.48 2.09
CA PRO A 158 26.07 5.88 1.98
C PRO A 158 26.46 6.48 0.62
N CYS A 159 25.70 7.48 0.17
CA CYS A 159 25.99 8.21 -1.07
C CYS A 159 27.02 9.33 -0.95
N GLU A 160 27.73 9.44 0.18
CA GLU A 160 28.65 10.55 0.53
C GLU A 160 28.01 11.95 0.62
N GLY A 161 26.79 12.13 0.09
CA GLY A 161 25.97 13.33 0.24
C GLY A 161 25.32 13.45 1.63
N HIS A 162 26.13 13.68 2.66
CA HIS A 162 25.66 13.96 4.02
C HIS A 162 26.33 15.23 4.56
N ASN A 163 25.61 15.99 5.39
CA ASN A 163 26.14 17.15 6.11
C ASN A 163 26.31 16.78 7.59
N GLY A 164 27.54 16.47 7.99
CA GLY A 164 27.78 15.88 9.31
C GLY A 164 27.07 14.54 9.43
N ASN A 165 26.12 14.41 10.35
CA ASN A 165 25.32 13.18 10.51
C ASN A 165 23.97 13.24 9.75
N ASN A 166 23.64 14.35 9.09
CA ASN A 166 22.33 14.54 8.45
C ASN A 166 22.35 14.22 6.96
N CYS A 167 21.20 13.79 6.43
CA CYS A 167 21.02 13.52 5.00
C CYS A 167 21.05 14.82 4.18
N GLU A 168 21.64 14.82 2.98
CA GLU A 168 21.59 16.01 2.10
C GLU A 168 20.19 16.30 1.53
N VAL A 169 19.34 15.27 1.40
CA VAL A 169 17.98 15.45 0.83
C VAL A 169 17.00 15.90 1.91
N PHE A 170 17.18 15.40 3.13
CA PHE A 170 16.39 15.76 4.30
C PHE A 170 17.32 16.28 5.39
N GLU A 171 17.65 17.57 5.30
CA GLU A 171 18.64 18.22 6.18
C GLU A 171 18.25 18.19 7.66
N ASP A 172 16.96 18.04 7.95
CA ASP A 172 16.39 17.90 9.30
C ASP A 172 16.46 16.46 9.83
N LYS A 173 16.91 15.49 9.03
CA LYS A 173 16.94 14.06 9.38
C LYS A 173 18.34 13.50 9.36
N GLU A 174 18.62 12.68 10.37
CA GLU A 174 19.83 11.86 10.43
C GLU A 174 19.90 10.91 9.22
N CYS A 175 21.11 10.74 8.67
CA CYS A 175 21.39 9.81 7.60
C CYS A 175 21.10 8.37 8.06
N VAL A 176 20.29 7.64 7.29
CA VAL A 176 19.92 6.25 7.61
C VAL A 176 21.12 5.32 7.80
N PHE A 177 22.22 5.57 7.09
CA PHE A 177 23.45 4.78 7.22
C PHE A 177 24.23 5.10 8.51
N VAL A 178 24.17 6.35 8.99
CA VAL A 178 24.72 6.72 10.30
C VAL A 178 23.93 6.01 11.39
N LYS A 179 22.59 6.08 11.34
CA LYS A 179 21.71 5.35 12.26
C LYS A 179 21.96 3.83 12.24
N SER A 180 22.11 3.24 11.06
CA SER A 180 22.43 1.82 10.89
C SER A 180 23.78 1.47 11.52
N TYR A 181 24.81 2.30 11.33
CA TYR A 181 26.12 2.10 11.92
C TYR A 181 26.08 2.15 13.45
N GLU A 182 25.39 3.14 14.03
CA GLU A 182 25.26 3.27 15.48
C GLU A 182 24.57 2.06 16.12
N LEU A 183 23.54 1.51 15.46
CA LEU A 183 22.84 0.31 15.91
C LEU A 183 23.72 -0.93 15.77
N LEU A 184 24.41 -1.13 14.65
CA LEU A 184 25.35 -2.25 14.47
C LEU A 184 26.46 -2.22 15.52
N LYS A 185 27.03 -1.04 15.79
CA LYS A 185 28.03 -0.84 16.84
C LYS A 185 27.49 -1.15 18.24
N LYS A 186 26.26 -0.71 18.53
CA LYS A 186 25.57 -1.04 19.79
C LYS A 186 25.38 -2.55 19.98
N TYR A 187 25.20 -3.29 18.89
CA TYR A 187 25.02 -4.74 18.91
C TYR A 187 26.31 -5.55 18.71
N SER A 188 27.45 -4.89 18.52
CA SER A 188 28.74 -5.54 18.19
C SER A 188 28.67 -6.36 16.89
N GLU A 189 27.98 -5.82 15.87
CA GLU A 189 27.75 -6.43 14.55
C GLU A 189 28.40 -5.65 13.40
N GLU A 190 29.44 -4.86 13.67
CA GLU A 190 30.09 -3.99 12.67
C GLU A 190 30.64 -4.74 11.45
N ASP A 191 30.93 -6.04 11.57
CA ASP A 191 31.34 -6.89 10.45
C ASP A 191 30.33 -6.88 9.29
N ASN A 192 29.05 -6.60 9.57
CA ASN A 192 28.01 -6.50 8.56
C ASN A 192 28.20 -5.30 7.61
N LEU A 193 28.94 -4.26 8.00
CA LEU A 193 29.22 -3.09 7.17
C LEU A 193 30.00 -3.43 5.90
N ASN A 194 30.76 -4.53 5.92
CA ASN A 194 31.56 -4.99 4.79
C ASN A 194 30.76 -5.86 3.80
N LYS A 195 29.49 -6.16 4.09
CA LYS A 195 28.65 -6.98 3.21
C LYS A 195 28.11 -6.15 2.06
N ILE A 196 28.40 -6.61 0.84
CA ILE A 196 27.84 -6.07 -0.39
C ILE A 196 26.72 -6.99 -0.84
N PHE A 197 25.56 -6.41 -1.13
CA PHE A 197 24.40 -7.12 -1.65
C PHE A 197 24.28 -6.91 -3.15
N GLU A 198 23.91 -7.96 -3.87
CA GLU A 198 23.54 -7.83 -5.26
C GLU A 198 22.34 -6.89 -5.43
N PRO A 199 22.24 -6.18 -6.58
CA PRO A 199 21.04 -5.42 -6.91
C PRO A 199 19.78 -6.26 -6.75
N ARG A 200 18.67 -5.61 -6.39
CA ARG A 200 17.38 -6.29 -6.28
C ARG A 200 17.06 -7.02 -7.59
N ASP A 201 16.76 -8.31 -7.48
CA ASP A 201 16.22 -9.07 -8.59
C ASP A 201 14.73 -8.72 -8.79
N TYR A 202 14.45 -7.97 -9.84
CA TYR A 202 13.07 -7.62 -10.24
C TYR A 202 12.38 -8.75 -11.04
N GLY A 203 13.09 -9.82 -11.42
CA GLY A 203 12.53 -10.99 -12.08
C GLY A 203 11.57 -11.78 -11.17
N HIS A 204 11.82 -11.77 -9.85
CA HIS A 204 10.89 -12.33 -8.87
C HIS A 204 9.64 -11.46 -8.64
N SER A 205 9.66 -10.20 -9.07
CA SER A 205 8.61 -9.24 -8.76
C SER A 205 7.33 -9.41 -9.56
N THR A 206 7.34 -10.01 -10.75
CA THR A 206 6.13 -10.07 -11.59
C THR A 206 6.26 -11.10 -12.71
N THR A 207 5.89 -12.34 -12.42
CA THR A 207 5.02 -13.10 -13.32
C THR A 207 4.25 -14.04 -12.42
N ARG A 208 2.98 -14.35 -12.74
CA ARG A 208 2.21 -15.40 -12.06
C ARG A 208 2.85 -16.77 -12.37
N THR A 209 4.07 -16.98 -11.92
CA THR A 209 4.73 -18.27 -11.99
C THR A 209 4.15 -19.06 -10.83
N LYS A 210 3.36 -20.08 -11.16
CA LYS A 210 3.00 -21.11 -10.19
C LYS A 210 4.30 -21.64 -9.60
N ILE A 211 4.47 -21.47 -8.30
CA ILE A 211 5.48 -22.18 -7.50
C ILE A 211 5.02 -23.63 -7.39
#